data_AF-A0A3N1T169-F1
#
_entry.id   AF-A0A3N1T169-F1
#
_cell.length_a   1.000
_cell.length_b   1.000
_cell.length_c   1.000
_cell.angle_alpha   90.00
_cell.angle_beta   90.00
_cell.angle_gamma   90.00
#
_symmetry.space_group_name_H-M   'P 1'
#
loop_
_entity.id
_entity.type
_entity.pdbx_description
1 polymer ?
#
loop_
_entity_poly.entity_id
_entity_poly.type
_entity_poly.pdbx_seq_one_letter_code
_entity_poly.pdbx_strand_id
1 'polypeptide(L)'
;MIHCNSRACPPWSETAQAHQQAGSPGLPHWLVCELAQGHTDEHAGHLEDMGRGTFDVWVRWDGDHFTYVCAEPCERVDPALAAQRQQACTLFVDHAPGHSWEFEDLLHD
;
A
#
# COMPACT_ATOMS: atom_id res chain seq x y z
N MET A 1 15.36 7.07 5.94
CA MET A 1 14.07 7.78 6.08
C MET A 1 13.20 7.04 7.09
N ILE A 2 12.14 7.63 7.66
CA ILE A 2 11.28 6.92 8.61
C ILE A 2 9.89 6.79 7.97
N HIS A 3 9.35 5.58 7.91
CA HIS A 3 8.02 5.28 7.37
C HIS A 3 6.96 5.34 8.46
N CYS A 4 5.70 5.42 8.04
CA CYS A 4 4.59 5.21 8.94
C CYS A 4 4.52 3.73 9.34
N ASN A 5 5.24 3.34 10.40
CA ASN A 5 5.30 1.96 10.90
C ASN A 5 4.04 1.55 11.69
N SER A 6 2.90 2.19 11.43
CA SER A 6 1.61 1.85 12.06
C SER A 6 1.20 0.46 11.59
N ARG A 7 1.03 -0.45 12.55
CA ARG A 7 0.59 -1.83 12.29
C ARG A 7 -0.85 -1.96 12.75
N ALA A 8 -1.68 -2.54 11.91
CA ALA A 8 -3.06 -2.85 12.24
C ALA A 8 -3.35 -4.33 12.01
N CYS A 9 -4.22 -4.88 12.86
CA CYS A 9 -4.72 -6.24 12.74
C CYS A 9 -6.00 -6.20 11.89
N PRO A 10 -6.02 -6.78 10.68
CA PRO A 10 -7.20 -6.72 9.85
C PRO A 10 -8.33 -7.60 10.42
N PRO A 11 -9.60 -7.32 10.08
CA PRO A 11 -10.75 -8.06 10.60
C PRO A 11 -10.78 -9.55 10.20
N TRP A 12 -9.97 -9.97 9.23
CA TRP A 12 -9.81 -11.37 8.82
C TRP A 12 -8.56 -12.04 9.40
N SER A 13 -7.84 -11.42 10.32
CA SER A 13 -6.59 -11.95 10.92
C SER A 13 -6.75 -13.34 11.56
N GLU A 14 -7.83 -13.55 12.31
CA GLU A 14 -8.12 -14.86 12.93
C GLU A 14 -8.41 -15.93 11.87
N THR A 15 -9.15 -15.56 10.82
CA THR A 15 -9.40 -16.44 9.67
C THR A 15 -8.11 -16.76 8.93
N ALA A 16 -7.25 -15.77 8.72
CA ALA A 16 -5.93 -15.94 8.11
C ALA A 16 -5.08 -16.95 8.88
N GLN A 17 -5.03 -16.82 10.20
CA GLN A 17 -4.28 -17.70 11.08
C GLN A 17 -4.82 -19.14 11.04
N ALA A 18 -6.14 -19.31 11.05
CA ALA A 18 -6.78 -20.63 10.90
C ALA A 18 -6.48 -21.26 9.53
N HIS A 19 -6.50 -20.47 8.45
CA HIS A 19 -6.16 -20.93 7.10
C HIS A 19 -4.69 -21.34 6.95
N GLN A 20 -3.75 -20.60 7.56
CA GLN A 20 -2.33 -20.98 7.62
C GLN A 20 -2.13 -22.30 8.36
N GLN A 21 -2.80 -22.48 9.50
CA GLN A 21 -2.79 -23.74 10.25
C GLN A 21 -3.37 -24.91 9.45
N ALA A 22 -4.28 -24.62 8.52
CA ALA A 22 -4.87 -25.59 7.59
C ALA A 22 -4.07 -25.80 6.28
N GLY A 23 -2.94 -25.11 6.09
CA GLY A 23 -2.04 -25.29 4.94
C GLY A 23 -2.45 -24.60 3.64
N SER A 24 -3.39 -23.64 3.68
CA SER A 24 -3.66 -22.74 2.55
C SER A 24 -2.68 -21.55 2.53
N PRO A 25 -2.46 -20.89 1.37
CA PRO A 25 -1.81 -19.59 1.35
C PRO A 25 -2.63 -18.65 2.26
N GLY A 26 -2.04 -18.22 3.37
CA GLY A 26 -2.72 -17.40 4.36
C GLY A 26 -2.87 -15.96 3.91
N LEU A 27 -3.93 -15.29 4.36
CA LEU A 27 -4.02 -13.84 4.32
C LEU A 27 -2.94 -13.22 5.24
N PRO A 28 -2.50 -11.96 5.02
CA PRO A 28 -1.49 -11.34 5.86
C PRO A 28 -1.99 -11.15 7.30
N HIS A 29 -1.12 -11.43 8.27
CA HIS A 29 -1.42 -11.29 9.70
C HIS A 29 -1.43 -9.82 10.15
N TRP A 30 -0.67 -8.97 9.48
CA TRP A 30 -0.59 -7.54 9.76
C TRP A 30 -0.46 -6.76 8.45
N LEU A 31 -0.94 -5.52 8.46
CA LEU A 31 -0.79 -4.55 7.38
C LEU A 31 0.24 -3.49 7.76
N VAL A 32 0.97 -2.96 6.78
CA VAL A 32 1.91 -1.83 6.92
C VAL A 32 1.45 -0.70 6.03
N CYS A 33 1.50 0.53 6.58
CA CYS A 33 1.17 1.72 5.81
C CYS A 33 2.29 2.04 4.82
N GLU A 34 1.93 2.21 3.56
CA GLU A 34 2.84 2.55 2.45
C GLU A 34 2.99 4.07 2.25
N LEU A 35 2.24 4.88 2.99
CA LEU A 35 2.33 6.34 2.96
C LEU A 35 3.52 6.84 3.79
N ALA A 36 4.01 8.03 3.44
CA ALA A 36 5.12 8.66 4.15
C ALA A 36 4.81 8.94 5.63
N GLN A 37 5.82 8.89 6.49
CA GLN A 37 5.62 9.15 7.91
C GLN A 37 5.04 10.55 8.18
N GLY A 38 4.14 10.61 9.17
CA GLY A 38 3.57 11.88 9.64
C GLY A 38 2.40 12.38 8.80
N HIS A 39 1.91 11.55 7.88
CA HIS A 39 0.64 11.80 7.19
C HIS A 39 -0.52 11.89 8.19
N THR A 40 -1.52 12.72 7.86
CA THR A 40 -2.71 12.94 8.68
C THR A 40 -3.95 12.23 8.16
N ASP A 41 -3.90 11.73 6.93
CA ASP A 41 -5.00 10.99 6.30
C ASP A 41 -5.05 9.53 6.78
N GLU A 42 -6.09 8.79 6.37
CA GLU A 42 -6.19 7.35 6.61
C GLU A 42 -4.93 6.63 6.11
N HIS A 43 -4.49 5.63 6.87
CA HIS A 43 -3.42 4.75 6.42
C HIS A 43 -3.85 3.95 5.20
N ALA A 44 -2.90 3.55 4.36
CA ALA A 44 -3.18 2.77 3.17
C ALA A 44 -2.08 1.74 2.90
N GLY A 45 -2.48 0.58 2.37
CA GLY A 45 -1.58 -0.51 1.99
C GLY A 45 -2.12 -1.22 0.76
N HIS A 46 -1.22 -1.58 -0.15
CA HIS A 46 -1.53 -2.25 -1.39
C HIS A 46 -1.79 -3.74 -1.13
N LEU A 47 -2.80 -4.31 -1.77
CA LEU A 47 -3.14 -5.73 -1.64
C LEU A 47 -2.90 -6.52 -2.92
N GLU A 48 -3.32 -5.99 -4.07
CA GLU A 48 -3.27 -6.72 -5.34
C GLU A 48 -3.31 -5.76 -6.54
N ASP A 49 -2.49 -6.04 -7.55
CA ASP A 49 -2.49 -5.37 -8.86
C ASP A 49 -3.51 -6.09 -9.76
N MET A 50 -4.48 -5.36 -10.34
CA MET A 50 -5.49 -5.97 -11.23
C MET A 50 -5.12 -5.93 -12.71
N GLY A 51 -3.95 -5.40 -13.03
CA GLY A 51 -3.37 -5.31 -14.37
C GLY A 51 -3.30 -3.87 -14.89
N ARG A 52 -2.28 -3.61 -15.73
CA ARG A 52 -2.03 -2.31 -16.36
C ARG A 52 -3.28 -1.68 -16.98
N GLY A 53 -3.58 -0.45 -16.59
CA GLY A 53 -4.67 0.36 -17.14
C GLY A 53 -6.04 0.09 -16.53
N THR A 54 -6.08 -0.55 -15.35
CA THR A 54 -7.31 -0.74 -14.57
C THR A 54 -7.22 -0.01 -13.23
N PHE A 55 -7.26 -0.75 -12.12
CA PHE A 55 -7.23 -0.26 -10.75
C PHE A 55 -6.48 -1.28 -9.88
N ASP A 56 -5.91 -0.84 -8.79
CA ASP A 56 -5.33 -1.73 -7.79
C ASP A 56 -6.30 -1.86 -6.61
N VAL A 57 -6.20 -2.96 -5.88
CA VAL A 57 -6.95 -3.16 -4.64
C VAL A 57 -6.11 -2.68 -3.47
N TRP A 58 -6.65 -1.70 -2.75
CA TRP A 58 -6.06 -1.13 -1.56
C TRP A 58 -6.91 -1.41 -0.35
N VAL A 59 -6.28 -1.50 0.81
CA VAL A 59 -6.94 -1.39 2.10
C VAL A 59 -6.57 -0.06 2.73
N ARG A 60 -7.59 0.67 3.19
CA ARG A 60 -7.43 1.91 3.94
C ARG A 60 -7.93 1.72 5.36
N TRP A 61 -7.26 2.34 6.33
CA TRP A 61 -7.67 2.23 7.72
C TRP A 61 -7.40 3.47 8.56
N ASP A 62 -8.27 3.67 9.54
CA ASP A 62 -8.10 4.60 10.66
C ASP A 62 -8.53 3.88 11.95
N GLY A 63 -7.57 3.67 12.85
CA GLY A 63 -7.75 2.79 14.02
C GLY A 63 -8.22 1.39 13.61
N ASP A 64 -9.39 0.99 14.11
CA ASP A 64 -10.01 -0.32 13.85
C ASP A 64 -11.01 -0.29 12.67
N HIS A 65 -11.13 0.84 11.96
CA HIS A 65 -12.00 0.96 10.79
C HIS A 65 -11.23 0.61 9.52
N PHE A 66 -11.71 -0.37 8.76
CA PHE A 66 -11.07 -0.85 7.52
C PHE A 66 -12.02 -0.72 6.34
N THR A 67 -11.51 -0.19 5.24
CA THR A 67 -12.23 -0.07 3.98
C THR A 67 -11.38 -0.58 2.82
N TYR A 68 -11.95 -1.44 2.00
CA TYR A 68 -11.35 -1.84 0.73
C TYR A 68 -11.72 -0.85 -0.36
N VAL A 69 -10.73 -0.45 -1.15
CA VAL A 69 -10.91 0.52 -2.23
C VAL A 69 -10.24 -0.01 -3.48
N CYS A 70 -10.96 0.03 -4.59
CA CYS A 70 -10.36 -0.06 -5.92
C CYS A 70 -9.94 1.34 -6.33
N ALA A 71 -8.65 1.57 -6.55
CA ALA A 71 -8.13 2.89 -6.88
C ALA A 71 -7.20 2.82 -8.10
N GLU A 72 -7.29 3.81 -8.98
CA GLU A 72 -6.39 3.90 -10.14
C GLU A 72 -4.95 4.18 -9.66
N PRO A 73 -3.93 3.64 -10.35
CA PRO A 73 -2.53 3.94 -10.04
C PRO A 73 -2.21 5.42 -10.30
N CYS A 74 -1.33 6.00 -9.49
CA CYS A 74 -0.81 7.35 -9.72
C CYS A 74 0.17 7.37 -10.89
N GLU A 75 -0.17 8.06 -11.98
CA GLU A 75 0.66 8.12 -13.20
C GLU A 75 1.80 9.15 -13.15
N ARG A 76 2.01 9.81 -12.01
CA ARG A 76 3.12 10.76 -11.84
C ARG A 76 4.44 10.00 -11.91
N VAL A 77 5.47 10.61 -12.49
CA VAL A 77 6.82 10.04 -12.59
C VAL A 77 7.84 10.98 -11.95
N ASP A 78 8.97 10.46 -11.49
CA ASP A 78 10.06 11.28 -10.96
C ASP A 78 10.68 12.16 -12.07
N PRO A 79 10.51 13.50 -12.02
CA PRO A 79 11.07 14.39 -13.03
C PRO A 79 12.60 14.48 -12.98
N ALA A 80 13.24 14.07 -11.88
CA ALA A 80 14.70 14.11 -11.73
C ALA A 80 15.40 12.97 -12.46
N LEU A 81 14.69 11.88 -12.79
CA LEU A 81 15.22 10.76 -13.55
C LEU A 81 15.16 11.00 -15.06
N ALA A 82 16.15 10.48 -15.78
CA ALA A 82 16.13 10.44 -17.24
C ALA A 82 14.91 9.66 -17.75
N ALA A 83 14.32 10.07 -18.87
CA ALA A 83 13.05 9.52 -19.39
C ALA A 83 13.03 7.98 -19.50
N GLN A 84 14.16 7.34 -19.83
CA GLN A 84 14.24 5.87 -19.94
C GLN A 84 14.24 5.15 -18.59
N ARG A 85 14.41 5.88 -17.48
CA ARG A 85 14.44 5.38 -16.10
C ARG A 85 13.25 5.85 -15.27
N GLN A 86 12.41 6.72 -15.84
CA GLN A 86 11.21 7.18 -15.17
C GLN A 86 10.26 5.99 -14.96
N GLN A 87 9.87 5.78 -13.72
CA GLN A 87 8.81 4.86 -13.33
C GLN A 87 7.67 5.68 -12.74
N ALA A 88 6.44 5.21 -12.96
CA ALA A 88 5.27 5.81 -12.35
C ALA A 88 5.28 5.57 -10.84
N CYS A 89 4.58 6.45 -10.11
CA CYS A 89 4.38 6.34 -8.69
C CYS A 89 3.70 5.01 -8.40
N THR A 90 4.15 4.32 -7.35
CA THR A 90 3.60 3.00 -6.98
C THR A 90 2.38 3.11 -6.07
N LEU A 91 1.90 4.32 -5.79
CA LEU A 91 0.73 4.60 -4.95
C LEU A 91 -0.52 4.89 -5.81
N PHE A 92 -1.70 4.90 -5.20
CA PHE A 92 -2.97 5.22 -5.86
C PHE A 92 -3.14 6.72 -6.15
N VAL A 93 -4.04 7.10 -7.07
CA VAL A 93 -4.33 8.50 -7.43
C VAL A 93 -4.82 9.34 -6.24
N ASP A 94 -4.48 10.63 -6.20
CA ASP A 94 -4.82 11.57 -5.13
C ASP A 94 -4.34 11.18 -3.72
N HIS A 95 -3.34 10.31 -3.66
CA HIS A 95 -2.66 10.00 -2.41
C HIS A 95 -1.88 11.21 -1.86
N ALA A 96 -1.79 11.27 -0.53
CA ALA A 96 -0.96 12.20 0.20
C ALA A 96 -0.16 11.47 1.30
N PRO A 97 0.95 12.04 1.78
CA PRO A 97 1.67 13.17 1.22
C PRO A 97 2.73 12.67 0.24
N GLY A 98 2.90 13.38 -0.88
CA GLY A 98 3.96 13.18 -1.89
C GLY A 98 3.99 11.82 -2.59
N HIS A 99 5.00 11.59 -3.42
CA HIS A 99 5.15 10.47 -4.36
C HIS A 99 6.11 9.38 -3.90
N SER A 100 5.91 8.13 -4.36
CA SER A 100 6.65 6.96 -3.85
C SER A 100 8.18 7.09 -3.90
N TRP A 101 8.71 7.76 -4.92
CA TRP A 101 10.15 8.05 -5.04
C TRP A 101 10.66 9.12 -4.07
N GLU A 102 9.78 9.99 -3.57
CA GLU A 102 10.14 10.98 -2.55
C GLU A 102 10.40 10.30 -1.18
N PHE A 103 10.14 8.98 -1.09
CA PHE A 103 10.19 8.22 0.15
C PHE A 103 11.21 7.05 0.21
N GLU A 104 12.15 6.97 -0.73
CA GLU A 104 13.00 5.78 -0.91
C GLU A 104 13.91 5.41 0.28
N ASP A 105 13.59 4.27 0.91
CA ASP A 105 14.47 3.10 1.04
C ASP A 105 13.61 1.82 1.11
N LEU A 106 13.70 1.03 0.03
CA LEU A 106 13.21 -0.34 -0.21
C LEU A 106 11.77 -0.54 -0.70
N LEU A 107 11.69 -0.71 -2.02
CA LEU A 107 10.82 -1.67 -2.70
C LEU A 107 10.67 -2.95 -1.86
N HIS A 108 9.43 -3.34 -1.61
CA HIS A 108 8.98 -4.64 -1.10
C HIS A 108 10.02 -5.78 -1.24
N ASP A 109 10.56 -6.25 -0.10
CA ASP A 109 11.13 -7.61 0.04
C ASP A 109 9.99 -8.65 0.06
#